data_AF-A0A0E3WEJ5-F1
#
_entry.id   AF-A0A0E3WEJ5-F1
#
_cell.length_a   1.000
_cell.length_b   1.000
_cell.length_c   1.000
_cell.angle_alpha   90.00
_cell.angle_beta   90.00
_cell.angle_gamma   90.00
#
_symmetry.space_group_name_H-M   'P 1'
#
loop_
_entity.id
_entity.type
_entity.pdbx_description
1 polymer ?
#
loop_
_entity_poly.entity_id
_entity_poly.type
_entity_poly.pdbx_seq_one_letter_code
_entity_poly.pdbx_strand_id
1 'polypeptide(L)' 'MATNEIEISNEQALMGTQLQIGKQVMMALLELHSDSNKGGIILPIKLNDIDFNVTIERD' A
#
# COMPACT_ATOMS: atom_id res chain seq x y z
N MET A 1 -0.12 -37.85 1.79
CA MET A 1 0.20 -36.56 2.46
C MET A 1 -1.02 -35.69 2.28
N ALA A 2 -1.68 -35.27 3.35
CA ALA A 2 -2.83 -34.38 3.23
C ALA A 2 -2.31 -32.99 2.83
N THR A 3 -2.71 -32.52 1.65
CA THR A 3 -2.56 -31.12 1.27
C THR A 3 -3.59 -30.33 2.04
N ASN A 4 -3.14 -29.52 3.00
CA ASN A 4 -4.01 -28.54 3.64
C ASN A 4 -4.24 -27.42 2.64
N GLU A 5 -5.40 -27.43 1.98
CA GLU A 5 -5.85 -26.31 1.16
C GLU A 5 -6.12 -25.12 2.08
N ILE A 6 -5.51 -23.98 1.76
CA ILE A 6 -5.79 -22.72 2.44
C ILE A 6 -6.82 -22.00 1.60
N GLU A 7 -8.06 -21.94 2.09
CA GLU A 7 -9.11 -21.11 1.51
C GLU A 7 -8.94 -19.67 1.98
N ILE A 8 -8.73 -18.74 1.04
CA ILE A 8 -8.66 -17.31 1.32
C ILE A 8 -10.05 -16.73 1.15
N SER A 9 -10.62 -16.19 2.23
CA SER A 9 -11.90 -15.49 2.14
C SER A 9 -11.76 -14.11 1.49
N ASN A 10 -12.85 -13.57 0.95
CA ASN A 10 -12.87 -12.20 0.41
C ASN A 10 -12.47 -11.16 1.47
N GLU A 11 -12.80 -11.41 2.75
CA GLU A 11 -12.42 -10.54 3.86
C GLU A 11 -10.89 -10.57 4.10
N GLN A 12 -10.28 -11.76 4.05
CA GLN A 12 -8.83 -11.89 4.17
C GLN A 12 -8.10 -11.26 2.98
N ALA A 13 -8.63 -11.41 1.76
CA ALA A 13 -8.10 -10.75 0.57
C ALA A 13 -8.20 -9.23 0.66
N LEU A 14 -9.34 -8.71 1.14
CA LEU A 14 -9.54 -7.29 1.38
C LEU A 14 -8.56 -6.75 2.43
N MET A 15 -8.44 -7.42 3.57
CA MET A 15 -7.52 -7.05 4.64
C MET A 15 -6.05 -7.08 4.17
N GLY A 16 -5.65 -8.12 3.43
CA GLY A 16 -4.31 -8.21 2.85
C GLY A 16 -4.01 -7.05 1.90
N THR A 17 -4.97 -6.70 1.05
CA THR A 17 -4.86 -5.56 0.13
C THR A 17 -4.74 -4.24 0.90
N GLN A 18 -5.55 -4.03 1.94
CA GLN A 18 -5.49 -2.84 2.80
C GLN A 18 -4.14 -2.71 3.51
N LEU A 19 -3.61 -3.81 4.05
CA LEU A 19 -2.30 -3.84 4.71
C LEU A 19 -1.16 -3.53 3.72
N GLN A 20 -1.24 -4.05 2.48
CA GLN A 20 -0.25 -3.77 1.45
C GLN A 20 -0.26 -2.31 0.99
N ILE A 21 -1.44 -1.70 0.84
CA ILE A 21 -1.58 -0.26 0.57
C ILE A 21 -1.02 0.54 1.74
N GLY A 22 -1.46 0.25 2.96
CA GLY A 22 -1.03 0.96 4.17
C GLY A 22 0.47 0.92 4.38
N LYS A 23 1.11 -0.23 4.10
CA LYS A 23 2.57 -0.36 4.14
C LYS A 23 3.26 0.61 3.17
N GLN A 24 2.81 0.69 1.92
CA GLN A 24 3.43 1.56 0.92
C GLN A 24 3.26 3.03 1.27
N VAL A 25 2.08 3.44 1.72
CA VAL A 25 1.81 4.80 2.19
C VAL A 25 2.70 5.14 3.40
N MET A 26 2.81 4.23 4.38
CA MET A 26 3.66 4.44 5.56
C MET A 26 5.14 4.59 5.18
N MET A 27 5.64 3.80 4.22
CA MET A 27 7.00 3.94 3.71
C MET A 27 7.23 5.30 3.05
N ALA A 28 6.29 5.79 2.24
CA ALA A 28 6.38 7.11 1.63
C ALA A 28 6.38 8.24 2.69
N LEU A 29 5.56 8.11 3.73
CA LEU A 29 5.56 9.06 4.87
C LEU A 29 6.91 9.06 5.61
N LEU A 30 7.50 7.89 5.86
CA LEU A 30 8.82 7.78 6.50
C LEU A 30 9.93 8.34 5.62
N GLU A 31 9.87 8.11 4.31
CA GLU A 31 10.81 8.67 3.33
C GLU A 31 10.75 10.20 3.32
N LEU A 32 9.54 10.77 3.25
CA LEU A 32 9.34 12.21 3.39
C LEU A 32 9.93 12.67 4.71
N HIS A 33 9.52 12.07 5.83
CA HIS A 33 9.99 12.43 7.17
C HIS A 33 11.53 12.45 7.27
N SER A 34 12.20 11.49 6.64
CA SER A 34 13.66 11.34 6.70
C SER A 34 14.43 12.29 5.79
N ASP A 35 13.80 12.84 4.75
CA ASP A 35 14.42 13.80 3.82
C ASP A 35 13.67 15.13 3.82
N SER A 36 14.19 16.11 4.56
CA SER A 36 13.62 17.45 4.67
C SER A 36 13.59 18.22 3.34
N ASN A 37 14.35 17.80 2.33
CA ASN A 37 14.38 18.48 1.02
C ASN A 37 13.24 18.03 0.09
N LYS A 38 12.52 16.97 0.43
CA LYS A 38 11.35 16.53 -0.34
C LYS A 38 10.10 17.29 0.11
N GLY A 39 9.44 17.94 -0.85
CA GLY A 39 8.15 18.62 -0.66
C GLY A 39 6.93 17.71 -0.80
N GLY A 40 7.10 16.50 -1.35
CA GLY A 40 6.01 15.54 -1.52
C GLY A 40 6.44 14.27 -2.25
N ILE A 41 5.55 13.28 -2.29
CA ILE A 41 5.70 12.00 -3.00
C ILE A 41 4.39 11.68 -3.72
N ILE A 42 4.49 11.20 -4.96
CA ILE A 42 3.37 10.60 -5.70
C ILE A 42 3.58 9.09 -5.68
N LEU A 43 2.67 8.37 -5.04
CA LEU A 43 2.67 6.91 -4.93
C LEU A 43 1.61 6.32 -5.87
N PRO A 44 2.01 5.68 -6.98
CA PRO A 44 1.08 4.96 -7.84
C PRO A 44 0.61 3.67 -7.13
N ILE A 45 -0.70 3.46 -7.09
CA ILE A 45 -1.32 2.26 -6.54
C ILE A 45 -2.20 1.64 -7.62
N LYS A 46 -1.92 0.39 -7.98
CA LYS A 46 -2.77 -0.37 -8.91
C LYS A 46 -3.63 -1.35 -8.13
N LEU A 47 -4.95 -1.26 -8.31
CA LEU A 47 -5.93 -2.18 -7.73
C LEU A 47 -6.71 -2.83 -8.86
N ASN A 48 -6.43 -4.11 -9.09
CA ASN A 48 -6.90 -4.84 -10.27
C ASN A 48 -6.52 -4.08 -11.56
N ASP A 49 -7.50 -3.74 -12.39
CA ASP A 49 -7.30 -3.03 -13.67
C ASP A 49 -7.46 -1.51 -13.56
N ILE A 50 -7.48 -0.98 -12.33
CA ILE A 50 -7.66 0.45 -12.06
C ILE A 50 -6.39 1.01 -11.43
N ASP A 51 -5.86 2.07 -12.05
CA ASP A 51 -4.70 2.80 -11.58
C ASP A 51 -5.14 4.02 -10.75
N PHE A 52 -4.58 4.13 -9.54
CA PHE A 52 -4.76 5.25 -8.62
C PHE A 52 -3.41 5.92 -8.37
N ASN A 53 -3.44 7.22 -8.04
CA ASN A 53 -2.28 7.93 -7.51
C ASN A 53 -2.63 8.48 -6.12
N VAL A 54 -1.79 8.20 -5.14
CA VAL A 54 -1.84 8.83 -3.82
C VAL A 54 -0.75 9.89 -3.78
N THR A 55 -1.16 11.15 -3.72
CA THR A 55 -0.25 12.28 -3.54
C THR A 55 -0.14 12.60 -2.05
N ILE A 56 1.09 12.67 -1.55
CA ILE A 56 1.41 13.04 -0.18
C ILE A 56 2.27 14.30 -0.25
N GLU A 57 1.79 15.39 0.35
CA GLU A 57 2.46 16.68 0.37
C GLU A 57 2.94 17.00 1.78
N ARG A 58 4.07 17.70 1.88
CA ARG A 58 4.57 18.26 3.13
C ARG A 58 4.23 19.76 3.13
N ASP A 59 3.38 20.16 4.07
CA ASP A 59 3.09 21.56 4.38
C ASP A 59 4.32 22.32 4.93
#